data_AF-A0A8X6PE16-F1
#
_entry.id   AF-A0A8X6PE16-F1
#
_cell.length_a   1.000
_cell.length_b   1.000
_cell.length_c   1.000
_cell.angle_alpha   90.00
_cell.angle_beta   90.00
_cell.angle_gamma   90.00
#
_symmetry.space_group_name_H-M   'P 1'
#
loop_
_entity.id
_entity.type
_entity.pdbx_description
1 polymer ?
#
loop_
_entity_poly.entity_id
_entity_poly.type
_entity_poly.pdbx_seq_one_letter_code
_entity_poly.pdbx_strand_id
1 'polypeptide(L)'
;MLQVITEERVAKEAAALLEAENLRKALVLAAEKENVEKQQKYELEKLQLQLECQRLSALDAQSSTENSQGINKLPNFELNNFSTLLPKFDPKKELGIFFNVFERQAKFMKLLESSWIPYLIGTLPSDIASLIVREPE
;
A
#
# COMPACT_ATOMS: atom_id res chain seq x y z
N MET A 1 28.48 -70.21 -18.69
CA MET A 1 28.30 -69.06 -19.60
C MET A 1 26.91 -68.42 -19.47
N LEU A 2 25.80 -69.17 -19.62
CA LEU A 2 24.45 -68.59 -19.52
C LEU A 2 24.10 -67.97 -18.16
N GLN A 3 24.51 -68.59 -17.04
CA GLN A 3 24.26 -68.06 -15.68
C GLN A 3 24.97 -66.73 -15.39
N VAL A 4 26.19 -66.53 -15.90
CA VAL A 4 26.95 -65.28 -15.74
C VAL A 4 26.29 -64.14 -16.51
N ILE A 5 25.78 -64.42 -17.71
CA ILE A 5 25.05 -63.44 -18.53
C ILE A 5 23.74 -63.01 -17.85
N THR A 6 23.06 -63.91 -17.14
CA THR A 6 21.84 -63.56 -16.40
C THR A 6 22.13 -62.71 -15.17
N GLU A 7 23.19 -63.01 -14.42
CA GLU A 7 23.59 -62.23 -13.24
C GLU A 7 24.04 -60.82 -13.63
N GLU A 8 24.82 -60.68 -14.70
CA GLU A 8 25.25 -59.39 -15.24
C GLU A 8 24.07 -58.53 -15.69
N ARG A 9 23.06 -59.15 -16.33
CA ARG A 9 21.83 -58.45 -16.74
C ARG A 9 21.01 -57.96 -15.54
N VAL A 10 20.87 -58.78 -14.50
CA VAL A 10 20.14 -58.40 -13.27
C VAL A 10 20.86 -57.29 -12.51
N ALA A 11 22.20 -57.36 -12.40
CA ALA A 11 22.99 -56.31 -11.77
C ALA A 11 22.86 -54.97 -12.50
N LYS A 12 22.85 -55.01 -13.84
CA LYS A 12 22.67 -53.81 -14.67
C LYS A 12 21.27 -53.21 -14.56
N GLU A 13 20.24 -54.04 -14.46
CA GLU A 13 18.86 -53.60 -14.24
C GLU A 13 18.66 -52.99 -12.84
N ALA A 14 19.23 -53.62 -11.80
CA ALA A 14 19.22 -53.08 -10.45
C ALA A 14 19.95 -51.72 -10.35
N ALA A 15 21.08 -51.57 -11.03
CA ALA A 15 21.81 -50.31 -11.09
C ALA A 15 20.98 -49.20 -11.78
N ALA A 16 20.30 -49.53 -12.89
CA ALA A 16 19.44 -48.58 -13.60
C ALA A 16 18.24 -48.13 -12.76
N LEU A 17 17.63 -49.04 -11.98
CA LEU A 17 16.53 -48.70 -11.07
C LEU A 17 17.00 -47.79 -9.93
N LEU A 18 18.17 -48.06 -9.37
CA LEU A 18 18.76 -47.21 -8.33
C LEU A 18 19.10 -45.81 -8.85
N GLU A 19 19.63 -45.70 -10.07
CA GLU A 19 19.90 -44.43 -10.72
C GLU A 19 18.61 -43.64 -10.99
N ALA A 20 17.57 -44.30 -11.49
CA ALA A 20 16.26 -43.69 -11.70
C ALA A 20 15.62 -43.19 -10.39
N GLU A 21 15.75 -43.95 -9.30
CA GLU A 21 15.26 -43.54 -7.99
C GLU A 21 16.04 -42.32 -7.45
N ASN A 22 17.36 -42.30 -7.61
CA ASN A 22 18.21 -41.17 -7.20
C ASN A 22 17.88 -39.91 -8.00
N LEU A 23 17.66 -40.02 -9.30
CA LEU A 23 17.22 -38.91 -10.16
C LEU A 23 15.85 -38.38 -9.71
N ARG A 24 14.91 -39.26 -9.38
CA ARG A 24 13.59 -38.87 -8.88
C ARG A 24 13.69 -38.12 -7.55
N LYS A 25 14.53 -38.60 -6.62
CA LYS A 25 14.77 -37.92 -5.33
C LYS A 25 15.43 -36.54 -5.54
N ALA A 26 16.40 -36.45 -6.45
CA ALA A 26 17.06 -35.19 -6.78
C ALA A 26 16.10 -34.14 -7.35
N LEU A 27 15.17 -34.54 -8.22
CA LEU A 27 14.15 -33.64 -8.78
C LEU A 27 13.20 -33.09 -7.70
N VAL A 28 12.76 -33.95 -6.77
CA VAL A 28 11.89 -33.51 -5.66
C VAL A 28 12.61 -32.51 -4.75
N LEU A 29 13.86 -32.80 -4.39
CA LEU A 29 14.70 -31.90 -3.59
C LEU A 29 14.95 -30.56 -4.28
N ALA A 30 15.18 -30.57 -5.59
CA ALA A 30 15.36 -29.34 -6.37
C ALA A 30 14.09 -28.49 -6.38
N ALA A 31 12.92 -29.11 -6.59
CA ALA A 31 11.64 -28.42 -6.57
C ALA A 31 11.30 -27.85 -5.18
N GLU A 32 11.59 -28.59 -4.11
CA GLU A 32 11.41 -28.11 -2.74
C GLU A 32 12.31 -26.91 -2.44
N LYS A 33 13.59 -26.99 -2.84
CA LYS A 33 14.53 -25.88 -2.68
C LYS A 33 14.09 -24.63 -3.44
N GLU A 34 13.64 -24.78 -4.68
CA GLU A 34 13.11 -23.66 -5.47
C GLU A 34 11.89 -23.02 -4.79
N ASN A 35 11.01 -23.84 -4.21
CA ASN A 35 9.83 -23.34 -3.50
C ASN A 35 10.21 -22.58 -2.21
N VAL A 36 11.17 -23.09 -1.45
CA VAL A 36 11.70 -22.42 -0.26
C VAL A 36 12.35 -21.08 -0.64
N GLU A 37 13.14 -21.04 -1.70
CA GLU A 37 13.76 -19.80 -2.19
C GLU A 37 12.71 -18.77 -2.65
N LYS A 38 11.65 -19.22 -3.33
CA LYS A 38 10.51 -18.35 -3.70
C LYS A 38 9.81 -17.79 -2.46
N GLN A 39 9.55 -18.63 -1.45
CA GLN A 39 8.91 -18.18 -0.22
C GLN A 39 9.78 -17.17 0.54
N GLN A 40 11.10 -17.42 0.63
CA GLN A 40 12.03 -16.51 1.28
C GLN A 40 12.09 -15.15 0.58
N LYS A 41 12.11 -15.14 -0.76
CA LYS A 41 12.06 -13.90 -1.55
C LYS A 41 10.76 -13.13 -1.30
N TYR A 42 9.63 -13.83 -1.27
CA TYR A 42 8.33 -13.22 -0.99
C TYR A 42 8.26 -12.60 0.41
N GLU A 43 8.74 -13.29 1.45
CA GLU A 43 8.77 -12.74 2.81
C GLU A 43 9.71 -11.52 2.92
N LEU A 44 10.85 -11.54 2.23
CA LEU A 44 11.76 -10.39 2.18
C LEU A 44 11.12 -9.18 1.49
N GLU A 45 10.46 -9.38 0.34
CA GLU A 45 9.77 -8.30 -0.38
C GLU A 45 8.63 -7.71 0.46
N LYS A 46 7.85 -8.57 1.13
CA LYS A 46 6.79 -8.15 2.05
C LYS A 46 7.34 -7.27 3.19
N LEU A 47 8.48 -7.66 3.79
CA LEU A 47 9.11 -6.88 4.85
C LEU A 47 9.65 -5.54 4.32
N GLN A 48 10.24 -5.53 3.13
CA GLN A 48 10.71 -4.30 2.48
C GLN A 48 9.55 -3.33 2.22
N LEU A 49 8.44 -3.81 1.66
CA LEU A 49 7.24 -3.00 1.46
C LEU A 49 6.70 -2.46 2.79
N GLN A 50 6.67 -3.29 3.84
CA GLN A 50 6.21 -2.85 5.16
C GLN A 50 7.10 -1.73 5.74
N LEU A 51 8.42 -1.87 5.62
CA LEU A 51 9.38 -0.84 6.03
C LEU A 51 9.21 0.44 5.22
N GLU A 52 8.99 0.34 3.91
CA GLU A 52 8.79 1.50 3.05
C GLU A 52 7.48 2.24 3.40
N CYS A 53 6.38 1.52 3.62
CA CYS A 53 5.13 2.10 4.12
C CYS A 53 5.32 2.80 5.47
N GLN A 54 6.10 2.21 6.38
CA GLN A 54 6.40 2.83 7.67
C GLN A 54 7.26 4.10 7.50
N ARG A 55 8.23 4.10 6.58
CA ARG A 55 9.05 5.29 6.27
C ARG A 55 8.20 6.42 5.70
N LEU A 56 7.33 6.13 4.73
CA LEU A 56 6.41 7.11 4.17
C LEU A 56 5.51 7.72 5.26
N SER A 57 4.97 6.85 6.14
CA SER A 57 4.16 7.30 7.28
C SER A 57 4.94 8.16 8.28
N ALA A 58 6.22 7.85 8.51
CA ALA A 58 7.08 8.63 9.40
C ALA A 58 7.50 9.97 8.78
N LEU A 59 7.69 10.02 7.45
CA LEU A 59 8.01 11.24 6.73
C LEU A 59 6.83 12.22 6.76
N ASP A 60 5.59 11.73 6.61
CA ASP A 60 4.37 12.53 6.80
C ASP A 60 4.22 13.05 8.25
N ALA A 61 4.72 12.30 9.23
CA ALA A 61 4.73 12.73 10.63
C ALA A 61 5.79 13.82 10.90
N GLN A 62 6.96 13.75 10.24
CA GLN A 62 8.06 14.72 10.38
C GLN A 62 7.86 15.99 9.55
N SER A 63 7.21 15.93 8.38
CA SER A 63 6.83 17.14 7.62
C SER A 63 5.75 17.97 8.32
N SER A 64 5.21 17.47 9.44
CA SER A 64 4.19 18.14 10.25
C SER A 64 4.74 18.84 11.51
N THR A 65 6.05 18.90 11.73
CA THR A 65 6.62 19.53 12.95
C THR A 65 7.13 20.95 12.77
N GLU A 66 7.02 21.54 11.58
CA GLU A 66 7.41 22.95 11.34
C GLU A 66 6.29 23.73 10.65
N ASN A 67 5.13 23.84 11.31
CA ASN A 67 4.35 25.07 11.42
C ASN A 67 2.93 24.80 11.93
N SER A 68 2.49 25.66 12.85
CA SER A 68 1.10 25.89 13.28
C SER A 68 0.39 24.81 14.10
N GLN A 69 0.42 25.04 15.41
CA GLN A 69 -0.65 24.85 16.38
C GLN A 69 -1.96 24.20 15.88
N GLY A 70 -2.27 23.03 16.45
CA GLY A 70 -3.55 22.84 17.14
C GLY A 70 -4.87 22.81 16.35
N ILE A 71 -4.88 22.52 15.05
CA ILE A 71 -6.13 22.18 14.35
C ILE A 71 -5.96 20.79 13.74
N ASN A 72 -6.69 19.84 14.31
CA ASN A 72 -6.95 18.47 13.83
C ASN A 72 -6.18 18.09 12.56
N LYS A 73 -5.12 17.27 12.69
CA LYS A 73 -4.46 16.62 11.56
C LYS A 73 -5.47 15.75 10.82
N LEU A 74 -6.18 16.36 9.87
CA LEU A 74 -6.67 15.64 8.71
C LEU A 74 -5.44 14.97 8.08
N PRO A 75 -5.52 13.70 7.67
CA PRO A 75 -4.43 13.10 6.90
C PRO A 75 -4.19 14.00 5.68
N ASN A 76 -2.99 14.59 5.56
CA ASN A 76 -2.67 15.52 4.46
C ASN A 76 -3.03 14.90 3.09
N PHE A 77 -2.94 13.57 2.97
CA PHE A 77 -3.39 12.80 1.82
C PHE A 77 -4.89 12.96 1.51
N GLU A 78 -5.76 12.88 2.51
CA GLU A 78 -7.21 13.01 2.34
C GLU A 78 -7.57 14.45 1.96
N LEU A 79 -6.97 15.45 2.60
CA LEU A 79 -7.21 16.85 2.26
C LEU A 79 -6.69 17.22 0.86
N ASN A 80 -5.51 16.72 0.48
CA ASN A 80 -4.96 16.94 -0.86
C ASN A 80 -5.83 16.30 -1.94
N ASN A 81 -6.30 15.08 -1.73
CA ASN A 81 -7.24 14.43 -2.67
C ASN A 81 -8.61 15.11 -2.69
N PHE A 82 -9.07 15.65 -1.56
CA PHE A 82 -10.33 16.35 -1.49
C PHE A 82 -10.26 17.72 -2.19
N SER A 83 -9.17 18.46 -2.00
CA SER A 83 -8.94 19.77 -2.63
C SER A 83 -8.84 19.69 -4.16
N THR A 84 -8.28 18.60 -4.72
CA THR A 84 -8.21 18.41 -6.18
C THR A 84 -9.55 18.14 -6.84
N LEU A 85 -10.55 17.67 -6.08
CA LEU A 85 -11.90 17.39 -6.58
C LEU A 85 -12.84 18.59 -6.48
N LEU A 86 -12.41 19.65 -5.82
CA LEU A 86 -13.19 20.88 -5.69
C LEU A 86 -12.82 21.89 -6.77
N PRO A 87 -13.81 22.63 -7.30
CA PRO A 87 -13.52 23.79 -8.12
C PRO A 87 -12.78 24.84 -7.28
N LYS A 88 -11.91 25.63 -7.93
CA LYS A 88 -11.24 26.75 -7.26
C LYS A 88 -12.28 27.67 -6.65
N PHE A 89 -12.09 27.97 -5.37
CA PHE A 89 -12.93 28.91 -4.65
C PHE A 89 -12.81 30.30 -5.30
N ASP A 90 -13.95 30.89 -5.66
CA ASP A 90 -14.05 32.24 -6.20
C ASP A 90 -15.20 32.96 -5.49
N PRO A 91 -14.91 33.94 -4.61
CA PRO A 91 -15.94 34.64 -3.86
C PRO A 91 -16.86 35.51 -4.73
N LYS A 92 -16.45 35.80 -5.97
CA LYS A 92 -17.25 36.59 -6.93
C LYS A 92 -18.21 35.71 -7.72
N LYS A 93 -17.95 34.40 -7.80
CA LYS A 93 -18.87 33.41 -8.35
C LYS A 93 -19.88 32.98 -7.30
N GLU A 94 -20.93 32.32 -7.75
CA GLU A 94 -21.99 31.80 -6.89
C GLU A 94 -21.44 30.86 -5.80
N LEU A 95 -21.25 31.39 -4.59
CA LEU A 95 -20.81 30.65 -3.40
C LEU A 95 -21.63 29.37 -3.18
N GLY A 96 -22.93 29.41 -3.52
CA GLY A 96 -23.81 28.26 -3.45
C GLY A 96 -23.35 27.07 -4.29
N ILE A 97 -22.74 27.30 -5.46
CA ILE A 97 -22.20 26.21 -6.30
C ILE A 97 -21.03 25.54 -5.59
N PHE A 98 -20.12 26.33 -5.00
CA PHE A 98 -18.96 25.79 -4.28
C PHE A 98 -19.41 24.89 -3.13
N PHE A 99 -20.34 25.35 -2.30
CA PHE A 99 -20.86 24.56 -1.17
C PHE A 99 -21.63 23.32 -1.63
N ASN A 100 -22.41 23.40 -2.70
CA ASN A 100 -23.14 22.25 -3.24
C ASN A 100 -22.18 21.17 -3.75
N VAL A 101 -21.10 21.59 -4.44
CA VAL A 101 -20.06 20.65 -4.88
C VAL A 101 -19.31 20.07 -3.68
N PHE A 102 -18.94 20.90 -2.70
CA PHE A 102 -18.32 20.45 -1.45
C PHE A 102 -19.15 19.37 -0.76
N GLU A 103 -20.45 19.61 -0.55
CA GLU A 103 -21.34 18.68 0.13
C GLU A 103 -21.45 17.35 -0.62
N ARG A 104 -21.56 17.41 -1.96
CA ARG A 104 -21.57 16.20 -2.80
C ARG A 104 -20.28 15.41 -2.68
N GLN A 105 -19.12 16.08 -2.70
CA GLN A 105 -17.83 15.40 -2.56
C GLN A 105 -17.64 14.82 -1.16
N ALA A 106 -18.05 15.54 -0.11
CA ALA A 106 -17.99 15.07 1.27
C ALA A 106 -18.86 13.81 1.47
N LYS A 107 -20.08 13.81 0.92
CA LYS A 107 -20.96 12.63 0.91
C LYS A 107 -20.40 11.49 0.07
N PHE A 108 -19.83 11.78 -1.10
CA PHE A 108 -19.21 10.78 -1.97
C PHE A 108 -18.05 10.06 -1.29
N MET A 109 -17.21 10.80 -0.57
CA MET A 109 -16.11 10.25 0.25
C MET A 109 -16.55 9.68 1.60
N LYS A 110 -17.85 9.75 1.93
CA LYS A 110 -18.39 9.32 3.23
C LYS A 110 -17.69 9.98 4.43
N LEU A 111 -17.33 11.25 4.30
CA LEU A 111 -16.75 12.03 5.41
C LEU A 111 -17.78 12.18 6.53
N LEU A 112 -17.33 12.00 7.78
CA LEU A 112 -18.12 12.29 8.97
C LEU A 112 -18.52 13.78 8.98
N GLU A 113 -19.79 14.08 9.22
CA GLU A 113 -20.30 15.46 9.26
C GLU A 113 -19.54 16.34 10.28
N SER A 114 -19.09 15.74 11.39
CA SER A 114 -18.25 16.40 12.40
C SER A 114 -16.90 16.89 11.85
N SER A 115 -16.41 16.31 10.77
CA SER A 115 -15.16 16.69 10.11
C SER A 115 -15.36 17.70 8.97
N TRP A 116 -16.59 17.97 8.53
CA TRP A 116 -16.82 18.82 7.36
C TRP A 116 -16.32 20.25 7.55
N ILE A 117 -16.45 20.84 8.73
CA ILE A 117 -15.99 22.21 9.00
C ILE A 117 -14.47 22.33 8.89
N PRO A 118 -13.66 21.48 9.56
CA PRO A 118 -12.21 21.43 9.32
C PRO A 118 -11.82 21.24 7.85
N TYR A 119 -12.47 20.32 7.14
CA TYR A 119 -12.22 20.07 5.71
C TYR A 119 -12.53 21.31 4.86
N LEU A 120 -13.65 21.98 5.14
CA LEU A 120 -14.04 23.19 4.44
C LEU A 120 -13.00 24.31 4.65
N ILE A 121 -12.61 24.57 5.90
CA ILE A 121 -11.61 25.60 6.22
C ILE A 121 -10.28 25.32 5.49
N GLY A 122 -9.85 24.05 5.44
CA GLY A 122 -8.63 23.65 4.73
C GLY A 122 -8.69 23.79 3.21
N THR A 123 -9.89 23.85 2.62
CA THR A 123 -10.08 24.04 1.17
C THR A 123 -10.20 25.50 0.73
N LEU A 124 -10.48 26.40 1.69
CA LEU A 124 -10.65 27.81 1.41
C LEU A 124 -9.28 28.53 1.33
N PRO A 125 -9.17 29.60 0.52
CA PRO A 125 -8.00 30.47 0.56
C PRO A 125 -7.74 31.03 1.96
N SER A 126 -6.47 31.21 2.33
CA SER A 126 -6.05 31.64 3.67
C SER A 126 -6.73 32.93 4.15
N ASP A 127 -6.94 33.88 3.24
CA ASP A 127 -7.63 35.15 3.53
C ASP A 127 -9.06 34.96 4.02
N ILE A 128 -9.73 33.88 3.62
CA ILE A 128 -11.11 33.58 3.99
C ILE A 128 -11.15 32.63 5.19
N ALA A 129 -10.27 31.63 5.20
CA ALA A 129 -10.11 30.74 6.34
C ALA A 129 -9.82 31.53 7.63
N SER A 130 -8.97 32.56 7.56
CA SER A 130 -8.63 33.42 8.69
C SER A 130 -9.80 34.30 9.17
N LEU A 131 -10.73 34.69 8.29
CA LEU A 131 -11.97 35.39 8.66
C LEU A 131 -12.96 34.49 9.40
N ILE A 132 -12.98 33.20 9.07
CA ILE A 132 -13.86 32.22 9.74
C ILE A 132 -13.28 31.83 11.10
N VAL A 133 -11.95 31.76 11.22
CA VAL A 133 -11.25 31.38 12.47
C VAL A 133 -11.18 32.53 13.47
N ARG A 134 -11.19 33.79 13.02
CA ARG A 134 -11.33 34.94 13.92
C ARG A 134 -12.79 35.07 14.37
N GLU A 135 -13.07 34.75 15.64
CA GLU A 135 -14.28 35.24 16.29
C GLU A 135 -14.29 36.79 16.26
N PRO A 136 -15.45 37.44 16.05
CA PRO A 136 -15.56 38.87 16.32
C PRO A 136 -15.41 39.10 17.83
N GLU A 137 -14.54 40.03 18.22
CA GLU A 137 -14.47 40.55 19.59
C GLU A 137 -15.81 41.15 20.06
#